data_AF-A0A1I7U0G3-F1
#
_entry.id   AF-A0A1I7U0G3-F1
#
_cell.length_a   1.000
_cell.length_b   1.000
_cell.length_c   1.000
_cell.angle_alpha   90.00
_cell.angle_beta   90.00
_cell.angle_gamma   90.00
#
_symmetry.space_group_name_H-M   'P 1'
#
loop_
_entity.id
_entity.type
_entity.pdbx_description
1 polymer ?
#
loop_
_entity_poly.entity_id
_entity_poly.type
_entity_poly.pdbx_seq_one_letter_code
_entity_poly.pdbx_strand_id
1 'polypeptide(L)'
;MIGHLLLPTLLSSFIVTSNQCIATRNAANPSTVSTTTAATSTSSSTTASTTASTTTAVPTACSTCTTDLISIISGNDGDTTPLVATGTDANDCATATYTCQRTPVVDSDVILLTLYTDGTETQNGRSLDGLGTTSAQLTCIDGAWDFEGFEISSVECQIIT
;
A
#
# COMPACT_ATOMS: atom_id res chain seq x y z
N MET A 1 57.72 33.15 -17.88
CA MET A 1 56.91 32.03 -17.37
C MET A 1 56.65 32.31 -15.90
N ILE A 2 55.54 32.98 -15.61
CA ILE A 2 55.11 33.38 -14.26
C ILE A 2 53.97 32.42 -13.90
N GLY A 3 54.18 31.65 -12.82
CA GLY A 3 53.21 30.68 -12.33
C GLY A 3 52.03 31.34 -11.63
N HIS A 4 51.03 30.54 -11.28
CA HIS A 4 50.15 30.73 -10.12
C HIS A 4 49.58 29.37 -9.70
N LEU A 5 49.62 29.14 -8.39
CA LEU A 5 49.13 27.97 -7.67
C LEU A 5 47.62 27.78 -7.88
N LEU A 6 47.19 26.52 -7.98
CA LEU A 6 45.81 26.11 -7.72
C LEU A 6 45.81 25.06 -6.61
N LEU A 7 45.47 25.49 -5.39
CA LEU A 7 44.89 24.62 -4.37
C LEU A 7 43.37 24.56 -4.58
N PRO A 8 42.76 23.39 -4.34
CA PRO A 8 41.45 23.38 -3.71
C PRO A 8 41.48 22.52 -2.44
N THR A 9 41.47 23.19 -1.29
CA THR A 9 40.98 22.63 -0.03
C THR A 9 39.49 22.94 0.06
N LEU A 10 38.64 21.92 0.03
CA LEU A 10 37.23 22.07 0.39
C LEU A 10 36.86 20.99 1.42
N LEU A 11 36.83 21.46 2.67
CA LEU A 11 36.14 20.87 3.81
C LEU A 11 34.63 20.82 3.52
N SER A 12 33.97 19.72 3.83
CA SER A 12 32.98 19.70 4.93
C SER A 12 32.27 18.35 5.01
N SER A 13 32.39 17.77 6.19
CA SER A 13 31.72 16.57 6.66
C SER A 13 30.20 16.75 6.71
N PHE A 14 29.45 15.82 6.13
CA PHE A 14 28.05 15.62 6.47
C PHE A 14 27.96 14.56 7.56
N ILE A 15 27.51 14.97 8.74
CA ILE A 15 27.15 14.08 9.84
C ILE A 15 25.71 13.62 9.57
N VAL A 16 25.53 12.33 9.27
CA VAL A 16 24.22 11.68 9.31
C VAL A 16 24.02 11.15 10.73
N THR A 17 23.12 11.78 11.49
CA THR A 17 22.62 11.23 12.75
C THR A 17 21.52 10.23 12.45
N SER A 18 21.84 8.94 12.45
CA SER A 18 20.83 7.87 12.42
C SER A 18 20.15 7.76 13.79
N ASN A 19 18.84 8.03 13.80
CA ASN A 19 17.93 7.80 14.90
C ASN A 19 17.71 6.28 15.05
N GLN A 20 18.30 5.68 16.08
CA GLN A 20 18.19 4.24 16.35
C GLN A 20 16.91 3.98 17.15
N CYS A 21 15.84 3.51 16.50
CA CYS A 21 14.71 2.90 17.20
C CYS A 21 15.11 1.51 17.70
N ILE A 22 15.38 1.42 19.00
CA ILE A 22 15.51 0.20 19.77
C ILE A 22 14.12 -0.46 19.86
N ALA A 23 13.99 -1.68 19.34
CA ALA A 23 12.96 -2.63 19.76
C ALA A 23 13.67 -3.86 20.32
N THR A 24 13.69 -4.03 21.63
CA THR A 24 14.09 -5.27 22.31
C THR A 24 13.14 -5.43 23.49
N ARG A 25 12.18 -6.35 23.44
CA ARG A 25 12.16 -7.68 24.09
C ARG A 25 10.65 -8.01 24.19
N ASN A 26 10.16 -9.25 24.24
CA ASN A 26 10.79 -10.51 24.56
C ASN A 26 9.91 -11.64 24.04
N ALA A 27 10.55 -12.78 23.76
CA ALA A 27 9.89 -14.06 23.57
C ALA A 27 9.13 -14.50 24.84
N ALA A 28 7.94 -15.05 24.64
CA ALA A 28 7.37 -16.08 25.50
C ALA A 28 6.41 -16.96 24.67
N ASN A 29 6.88 -18.14 24.28
CA ASN A 29 6.04 -19.31 24.11
C ASN A 29 5.94 -19.95 25.52
N PRO A 30 4.78 -20.45 25.98
CA PRO A 30 4.52 -21.87 25.77
C PRO A 30 3.03 -22.27 25.59
N SER A 31 2.92 -23.51 25.16
CA SER A 31 1.74 -24.33 24.87
C SER A 31 0.96 -24.83 26.10
N THR A 32 -0.28 -25.28 25.84
CA THR A 32 -1.04 -26.42 26.44
C THR A 32 -2.01 -26.21 27.62
N VAL A 33 -3.31 -26.31 27.28
CA VAL A 33 -4.45 -27.07 27.88
C VAL A 33 -4.43 -27.48 29.36
N SER A 34 -5.47 -27.09 30.12
CA SER A 34 -6.37 -27.99 30.89
C SER A 34 -7.47 -27.24 31.68
N THR A 35 -8.45 -28.02 32.11
CA THR A 35 -9.87 -27.74 32.32
C THR A 35 -10.28 -27.52 33.80
N THR A 36 -11.44 -26.86 33.99
CA THR A 36 -12.48 -27.01 35.04
C THR A 36 -12.35 -26.41 36.46
N THR A 37 -13.41 -25.66 36.79
CA THR A 37 -14.20 -25.59 38.04
C THR A 37 -13.81 -24.66 39.20
N ALA A 38 -14.63 -23.61 39.31
CA ALA A 38 -15.26 -22.97 40.48
C ALA A 38 -14.49 -22.72 41.79
N ALA A 39 -14.47 -21.45 42.22
CA ALA A 39 -14.99 -21.06 43.54
C ALA A 39 -15.26 -19.54 43.58
N THR A 40 -16.49 -19.22 43.99
CA THR A 40 -16.98 -17.90 44.38
C THR A 40 -16.24 -17.38 45.60
N SER A 41 -15.84 -16.11 45.59
CA SER A 41 -15.67 -15.30 46.81
C SER A 41 -15.87 -13.82 46.47
N THR A 42 -16.99 -13.33 46.95
CA THR A 42 -17.43 -11.94 46.99
C THR A 42 -16.48 -11.11 47.85
N SER A 43 -16.04 -9.95 47.37
CA SER A 43 -15.91 -8.70 48.14
C SER A 43 -15.44 -7.54 47.24
N SER A 44 -16.40 -6.64 46.98
CA SER A 44 -16.28 -5.18 46.85
C SER A 44 -14.93 -4.58 46.39
N SER A 45 -14.92 -4.02 45.18
CA SER A 45 -14.18 -2.79 44.87
C SER A 45 -14.80 -2.06 43.67
N THR A 46 -15.09 -0.78 43.89
CA THR A 46 -15.12 0.34 42.92
C THR A 46 -15.44 0.04 41.46
N THR A 47 -16.60 0.49 41.00
CA THR A 47 -16.93 0.77 39.59
C THR A 47 -15.91 1.75 39.00
N ALA A 48 -14.86 1.23 38.37
CA ALA A 48 -14.04 1.98 37.43
C ALA A 48 -14.83 2.05 36.11
N SER A 49 -15.47 3.20 35.90
CA SER A 49 -16.05 3.56 34.60
C SER A 49 -14.91 3.61 33.59
N THR A 50 -14.78 2.55 32.80
CA THR A 50 -13.84 2.53 31.68
C THR A 50 -14.50 3.37 30.60
N THR A 51 -14.17 4.66 30.57
CA THR A 51 -14.43 5.50 29.40
C THR A 51 -13.65 4.86 28.26
N ALA A 52 -14.35 4.10 27.41
CA ALA A 52 -13.80 3.71 26.14
C ALA A 52 -13.44 5.00 25.42
N SER A 53 -12.15 5.28 25.30
CA SER A 53 -11.68 6.28 24.36
C SER A 53 -12.05 5.73 22.98
N THR A 54 -13.21 6.14 22.50
CA THR A 54 -13.55 6.06 21.09
C THR A 54 -12.52 6.96 20.41
N THR A 55 -11.43 6.36 19.92
CA THR A 55 -10.65 6.97 18.85
C THR A 55 -11.61 7.12 17.70
N THR A 56 -12.19 8.30 17.57
CA THR A 56 -12.89 8.73 16.37
C THR A 56 -11.85 8.65 15.27
N ALA A 57 -11.88 7.57 14.49
CA ALA A 57 -11.20 7.55 13.21
C ALA A 57 -11.67 8.80 12.48
N VAL A 58 -10.73 9.67 12.10
CA VAL A 58 -11.04 10.79 11.23
C VAL A 58 -11.74 10.17 10.03
N PRO A 59 -12.99 10.56 9.72
CA PRO A 59 -13.66 10.02 8.55
C PRO A 59 -12.76 10.35 7.36
N THR A 60 -12.21 9.32 6.72
CA THR A 60 -11.53 9.45 5.44
C THR A 60 -12.49 10.21 4.54
N ALA A 61 -12.12 11.42 4.13
CA ALA A 61 -13.02 12.24 3.34
C ALA A 61 -13.10 11.61 1.95
N CYS A 62 -14.13 10.79 1.73
CA CYS A 62 -14.46 10.28 0.42
C CYS A 62 -14.70 11.48 -0.50
N SER A 63 -13.84 11.64 -1.50
CA SER A 63 -14.04 12.59 -2.60
C SER A 63 -14.55 11.83 -3.83
N THR A 64 -14.89 12.56 -4.88
CA THR A 64 -15.22 11.97 -6.18
C THR A 64 -13.97 11.88 -7.04
N CYS A 65 -13.49 10.67 -7.33
CA CYS A 65 -12.47 10.42 -8.33
C CYS A 65 -13.13 9.92 -9.62
N THR A 66 -12.58 10.29 -10.77
CA THR A 66 -12.90 9.64 -12.05
C THR A 66 -11.75 8.75 -12.47
N THR A 67 -12.03 7.73 -13.28
CA THR A 67 -10.97 6.86 -13.83
C THR A 67 -10.02 7.61 -14.76
N ASP A 68 -10.39 8.80 -15.23
CA ASP A 68 -9.54 9.68 -16.05
C ASP A 68 -8.32 10.22 -15.28
N LEU A 69 -8.30 10.09 -13.95
CA LEU A 69 -7.14 10.41 -13.11
C LEU A 69 -6.05 9.34 -13.17
N ILE A 70 -6.34 8.16 -13.73
CA ILE A 70 -5.37 7.08 -13.93
C ILE A 70 -4.96 7.04 -15.38
N SER A 71 -3.65 7.16 -15.64
CA SER A 71 -3.10 6.87 -16.97
C SER A 71 -2.88 5.38 -17.15
N ILE A 72 -3.17 4.86 -18.34
CA ILE A 72 -2.79 3.49 -18.70
C ILE A 72 -1.44 3.54 -19.40
N ILE A 73 -0.45 2.88 -18.81
CA ILE A 73 0.85 2.69 -19.42
C ILE A 73 0.73 1.59 -20.47
N SER A 74 1.31 1.86 -21.64
CA SER A 74 1.31 0.96 -22.79
C SER A 74 2.50 1.26 -23.68
N GLY A 75 3.01 0.25 -24.39
CA GLY A 75 4.08 0.39 -25.38
C GLY A 75 5.20 -0.63 -25.22
N ASN A 76 5.19 -1.38 -24.12
CA ASN A 76 6.08 -2.49 -23.83
C ASN A 76 5.48 -3.80 -24.37
N ASP A 77 6.36 -4.78 -24.61
CA ASP A 77 5.94 -6.10 -25.08
C ASP A 77 5.10 -6.81 -24.02
N GLY A 78 3.92 -7.30 -24.42
CA GLY A 78 2.97 -7.96 -23.53
C GLY A 78 1.95 -7.02 -22.90
N ASP A 79 2.04 -5.71 -23.12
CA ASP A 79 1.07 -4.75 -22.59
C ASP A 79 -0.33 -4.98 -23.17
N THR A 80 -1.33 -4.88 -22.31
CA THR A 80 -2.74 -4.85 -22.69
C THR A 80 -3.52 -3.86 -21.85
N THR A 81 -4.66 -3.39 -22.38
CA THR A 81 -5.53 -2.49 -21.62
C THR A 81 -6.26 -3.28 -20.54
N PRO A 82 -6.15 -2.89 -19.25
CA PRO A 82 -6.89 -3.57 -18.19
C PRO A 82 -8.39 -3.35 -18.33
N LEU A 83 -9.18 -4.33 -17.87
CA LEU A 83 -10.62 -4.16 -17.71
C LEU A 83 -10.88 -3.33 -16.45
N VAL A 84 -11.76 -2.34 -16.53
CA VAL A 84 -12.06 -1.45 -15.41
C VAL A 84 -13.52 -1.59 -14.99
N ALA A 85 -13.75 -1.83 -13.70
CA ALA A 85 -15.07 -1.84 -13.08
C ALA A 85 -15.13 -0.80 -11.96
N THR A 86 -16.09 0.12 -12.02
CA THR A 86 -16.28 1.15 -11.00
C THR A 86 -17.37 0.77 -10.00
N GLY A 87 -17.26 1.27 -8.77
CA GLY A 87 -18.21 1.01 -7.70
C GLY A 87 -18.06 1.97 -6.52
N THR A 88 -18.58 1.55 -5.37
CA THR A 88 -18.39 2.24 -4.08
C THR A 88 -18.05 1.22 -3.00
N ASP A 89 -17.26 1.62 -2.01
CA ASP A 89 -16.93 0.78 -0.84
C ASP A 89 -17.98 0.92 0.28
N ALA A 90 -17.70 0.32 1.45
CA ALA A 90 -18.59 0.37 2.62
C ALA A 90 -18.69 1.75 3.28
N ASN A 91 -17.82 2.70 2.91
CA ASN A 91 -17.80 4.08 3.40
C ASN A 91 -18.39 5.06 2.38
N ASP A 92 -19.00 4.55 1.30
CA ASP A 92 -19.50 5.31 0.15
C ASP A 92 -18.38 6.05 -0.62
N CYS A 93 -17.11 5.63 -0.48
CA CYS A 93 -16.01 6.11 -1.32
C CYS A 93 -16.08 5.47 -2.70
N ALA A 94 -15.77 6.22 -3.76
CA ALA A 94 -15.67 5.68 -5.11
C ALA A 94 -14.55 4.64 -5.19
N THR A 95 -14.78 3.54 -5.90
CA THR A 95 -13.78 2.49 -6.16
C THR A 95 -13.62 2.23 -7.65
N ALA A 96 -12.42 1.81 -8.05
CA ALA A 96 -12.12 1.34 -9.39
C ALA A 96 -11.29 0.05 -9.31
N THR A 97 -11.79 -1.03 -9.90
CA THR A 97 -11.07 -2.31 -9.97
C THR A 97 -10.47 -2.47 -11.36
N TYR A 98 -9.14 -2.55 -11.43
CA TYR A 98 -8.38 -2.83 -12.63
C TYR A 98 -8.05 -4.32 -12.68
N THR A 99 -8.53 -4.99 -13.72
CA THR A 99 -8.30 -6.43 -13.93
C THR A 99 -7.43 -6.62 -15.16
N CYS A 100 -6.29 -7.29 -14.97
CA CYS A 100 -5.38 -7.65 -16.03
C CYS A 100 -5.60 -9.12 -16.39
N GLN A 101 -5.98 -9.39 -17.64
CA GLN A 101 -6.19 -10.74 -18.14
C GLN A 101 -6.30 -10.74 -19.67
N ARG A 102 -6.02 -11.90 -20.27
CA ARG A 102 -6.36 -12.14 -21.68
C ARG A 102 -7.87 -12.30 -21.84
N THR A 103 -8.38 -12.00 -23.04
CA THR A 103 -9.76 -12.29 -23.43
C THR A 103 -9.78 -13.19 -24.67
N PRO A 104 -10.09 -14.50 -24.56
CA PRO A 104 -10.45 -15.25 -23.34
C PRO A 104 -9.28 -15.50 -22.39
N VAL A 105 -9.57 -15.83 -21.13
CA VAL A 105 -8.56 -16.04 -20.08
C VAL A 105 -7.69 -17.26 -20.38
N VAL A 106 -6.40 -16.98 -20.27
CA VAL A 106 -5.20 -17.82 -20.30
C VAL A 106 -4.69 -18.44 -19.01
N ASP A 107 -5.16 -19.56 -18.46
CA ASP A 107 -4.69 -20.01 -17.12
C ASP A 107 -3.16 -20.19 -16.98
N SER A 108 -2.45 -20.41 -18.09
CA SER A 108 -0.98 -20.52 -18.11
C SER A 108 -0.24 -19.20 -18.32
N ASP A 109 -0.92 -18.13 -18.72
CA ASP A 109 -0.29 -16.82 -18.94
C ASP A 109 0.16 -16.25 -17.59
N VAL A 110 1.38 -15.76 -17.52
CA VAL A 110 1.84 -14.99 -16.36
C VAL A 110 1.35 -13.56 -16.53
N ILE A 111 0.61 -13.08 -15.55
CA ILE A 111 0.02 -11.74 -15.56
C ILE A 111 0.74 -10.87 -14.56
N LEU A 112 1.07 -9.64 -14.98
CA LEU A 112 1.64 -8.61 -14.13
C LEU A 112 0.78 -7.34 -14.22
N LEU A 113 0.23 -6.91 -13.10
CA LEU A 113 -0.46 -5.63 -12.98
C LEU A 113 0.39 -4.70 -12.10
N THR A 114 0.95 -3.65 -12.68
CA THR A 114 1.80 -2.69 -11.96
C THR A 114 1.07 -1.38 -11.72
N LEU A 115 1.07 -0.92 -10.47
CA LEU A 115 0.48 0.33 -10.01
C LEU A 115 1.60 1.34 -9.72
N TYR A 116 1.58 2.52 -10.35
CA TYR A 116 2.63 3.53 -10.21
C TYR A 116 2.14 4.75 -9.47
N THR A 117 2.97 5.27 -8.57
CA THR A 117 2.62 6.46 -7.77
C THR A 117 2.93 7.78 -8.46
N ASP A 118 3.92 7.82 -9.35
CA ASP A 118 4.38 9.05 -10.03
C ASP A 118 4.04 9.10 -11.52
N GLY A 119 3.29 8.11 -11.98
CA GLY A 119 2.80 8.02 -13.35
C GLY A 119 3.86 7.61 -14.37
N THR A 120 5.07 7.25 -13.93
CA THR A 120 6.18 6.84 -14.79
C THR A 120 6.61 5.40 -14.54
N GLU A 121 7.07 4.71 -15.58
CA GLU A 121 7.61 3.33 -15.46
C GLU A 121 8.89 3.23 -14.64
N THR A 122 9.56 4.36 -14.38
CA THR A 122 10.94 4.38 -13.90
C THR A 122 11.10 4.27 -12.39
N GLN A 123 10.04 4.51 -11.61
CA GLN A 123 10.12 4.65 -10.15
C GLN A 123 8.82 4.19 -9.47
N ASN A 124 8.96 3.54 -8.30
CA ASN A 124 7.86 3.30 -7.33
C ASN A 124 6.60 2.59 -7.86
N GLY A 125 6.76 1.59 -8.72
CA GLY A 125 5.69 0.66 -9.07
C GLY A 125 5.51 -0.45 -8.03
N ARG A 126 4.27 -0.75 -7.63
CA ARG A 126 3.92 -2.02 -6.98
C ARG A 126 3.33 -2.95 -8.02
N SER A 127 3.96 -4.11 -8.20
CA SER A 127 3.43 -5.14 -9.08
C SER A 127 2.63 -6.20 -8.31
N LEU A 128 1.55 -6.65 -8.93
CA LEU A 128 0.71 -7.77 -8.52
C LEU A 128 0.84 -8.84 -9.60
N ASP A 129 1.41 -9.98 -9.25
CA ASP A 129 1.55 -11.12 -10.14
C ASP A 129 0.39 -12.11 -9.99
N GLY A 130 0.11 -12.84 -11.07
CA GLY A 130 -0.92 -13.88 -11.09
C GLY A 130 -0.78 -14.81 -12.28
N LEU A 131 -1.58 -15.88 -12.28
CA LEU A 131 -1.73 -16.77 -13.43
C LEU A 131 -3.13 -16.58 -14.03
N GLY A 132 -3.17 -16.32 -15.34
CA GLY A 132 -4.38 -16.05 -16.13
C GLY A 132 -5.10 -14.73 -15.84
N THR A 133 -5.21 -14.34 -14.57
CA THR A 133 -5.80 -13.06 -14.16
C THR A 133 -5.16 -12.52 -12.87
N THR A 134 -5.12 -11.20 -12.74
CA THR A 134 -4.83 -10.51 -11.49
C THR A 134 -5.58 -9.18 -11.45
N SER A 135 -5.82 -8.63 -10.27
CA SER A 135 -6.63 -7.41 -10.13
C SER A 135 -6.27 -6.59 -8.91
N ALA A 136 -6.41 -5.27 -9.03
CA ALA A 136 -6.26 -4.29 -7.96
C ALA A 136 -7.54 -3.48 -7.82
N GLN A 137 -8.00 -3.25 -6.58
CA GLN A 137 -9.06 -2.28 -6.29
C GLN A 137 -8.44 -1.03 -5.70
N LEU A 138 -8.66 0.10 -6.36
CA LEU A 138 -8.30 1.42 -5.88
C LEU A 138 -9.51 2.04 -5.17
N THR A 139 -9.26 2.81 -4.11
CA THR A 139 -10.27 3.60 -3.39
C THR A 139 -9.96 5.08 -3.54
N CYS A 140 -10.97 5.89 -3.84
CA CYS A 140 -10.79 7.33 -3.92
C CYS A 140 -10.70 7.95 -2.52
N ILE A 141 -9.56 8.53 -2.20
CA ILE A 141 -9.29 9.20 -0.92
C ILE A 141 -8.81 10.62 -1.25
N ASP A 142 -9.46 11.63 -0.67
CA ASP A 142 -9.06 13.04 -0.83
C ASP A 142 -8.90 13.52 -2.30
N GLY A 143 -9.57 12.86 -3.24
CA GLY A 143 -9.56 13.19 -4.66
C GLY A 143 -8.47 12.49 -5.47
N ALA A 144 -7.75 11.55 -4.87
CA ALA A 144 -6.75 10.72 -5.52
C ALA A 144 -7.08 9.23 -5.36
N TRP A 145 -6.62 8.41 -6.30
CA TRP A 145 -6.79 6.97 -6.21
C TRP A 145 -5.74 6.37 -5.29
N ASP A 146 -6.18 5.67 -4.24
CA ASP A 146 -5.30 5.03 -3.25
C ASP A 146 -5.29 3.51 -3.42
N PHE A 147 -4.11 2.93 -3.26
CA PHE A 147 -3.93 1.51 -3.03
C PHE A 147 -3.05 1.28 -1.81
N GLU A 148 -3.63 0.73 -0.73
CA GLU A 148 -2.92 0.41 0.51
C GLU A 148 -2.14 1.59 1.12
N GLY A 149 -2.65 2.83 0.99
CA GLY A 149 -2.01 4.04 1.52
C GLY A 149 -1.05 4.74 0.56
N PHE A 150 -1.01 4.32 -0.70
CA PHE A 150 -0.23 4.97 -1.76
C PHE A 150 -1.14 5.55 -2.83
N GLU A 151 -0.96 6.83 -3.13
CA GLU A 151 -1.58 7.49 -4.27
C GLU A 151 -1.06 6.89 -5.58
N ILE A 152 -1.98 6.45 -6.44
CA ILE A 152 -1.73 5.82 -7.74
C ILE A 152 -2.16 6.78 -8.83
N SER A 153 -1.29 6.94 -9.83
CA SER A 153 -1.51 7.82 -10.98
C SER A 153 -1.43 7.09 -12.32
N SER A 154 -0.82 5.89 -12.36
CA SER A 154 -0.83 5.04 -13.56
C SER A 154 -0.95 3.55 -13.25
N VAL A 155 -1.46 2.81 -14.23
CA VAL A 155 -1.57 1.35 -14.21
C VAL A 155 -1.00 0.77 -15.51
N GLU A 156 -0.16 -0.26 -15.40
CA GLU A 156 0.33 -1.08 -16.50
C GLU A 156 -0.18 -2.52 -16.32
N CYS A 157 -0.63 -3.14 -17.40
CA CYS A 157 -1.08 -4.52 -17.40
C CYS A 157 -0.32 -5.30 -18.48
N GLN A 158 0.41 -6.33 -18.06
CA GLN A 158 1.29 -7.13 -18.89
C GLN A 158 0.90 -8.61 -18.85
N ILE A 159 0.90 -9.23 -20.03
CA ILE A 159 0.65 -10.65 -20.24
C ILE A 159 1.90 -11.28 -20.86
N ILE A 160 2.50 -12.21 -20.13
CA ILE A 160 3.69 -12.96 -20.54
C ILE A 160 3.24 -14.38 -20.88
N THR A 161 3.43 -14.77 -22.15
CA THR A 161 2.99 -16.05 -22.72
C THR A 161 4.13 -17.02 -22.96
#